data_AF-A0A9D9LNU2-F1
#
_entry.id   AF-A0A9D9LNU2-F1
#
_cell.length_a   1.000
_cell.length_b   1.000
_cell.length_c   1.000
_cell.angle_alpha   90.00
_cell.angle_beta   90.00
_cell.angle_gamma   90.00
#
_symmetry.space_group_name_H-M   'P 1'
#
loop_
_entity.id
_entity.type
_entity.pdbx_description
1 polymer ?
#
loop_
_entity_poly.entity_id
_entity_poly.type
_entity_poly.pdbx_seq_one_letter_code
_entity_poly.pdbx_strand_id
1 'polypeptide(L)'
;MEKLITCFIANGPEAELAKTKSQLAENAIVAEVNVAGDLNKTETLRKIAAEVKTAYTMFYTKSLALQMGYYSLDRFVEVAEDTDAAMLYSNYYECKEGKTTAHPVIDYQAGSLRNDFNFGSVLVVKSDKLRKAVEAMDVDYEFAAMYDLRLKLSLQGEILRLAEFLYTEVEMDTRTSGDKIFDYVNPANRAVQIEMEKACTQYLKDAGAYLEPKFEDIDFTECDFPVEASVIIPVRNRVRTIADAVKSVLMQKTSFPFNLIVVDNLSTDGTTEILKELAATDDRLVHIIPEREDLGIGGCWNRAIMDARCGKFAVQLDSDDLYIDENTLQKVVDAFYEQKCGAVIGSYKIVNFQLEMLPPGVIDHREWTPDNGRNNGLRINGFGAPRAFYTPMLRSIKLPNTSYGEDYAVVLSISRKYQIGRIYEPLYLCRRWEDNSDGNLSIEKENSNNLFKDRVRTIEFRARQRMNKKN
;
A
#
# COMPACT_ATOMS: atom_id res chain seq x y z
N MET A 1 22.33 29.33 25.85
CA MET A 1 21.97 28.11 25.10
C MET A 1 22.05 28.45 23.62
N GLU A 2 22.72 27.61 22.85
CA GLU A 2 22.84 27.79 21.41
C GLU A 2 21.45 27.62 20.78
N LYS A 3 21.11 28.51 19.83
CA LYS A 3 19.85 28.43 19.08
C LYS A 3 20.08 27.47 17.92
N LEU A 4 19.56 26.24 18.04
CA LEU A 4 19.90 25.11 17.17
C LEU A 4 18.85 24.82 16.11
N ILE A 5 17.60 25.26 16.31
CA ILE A 5 16.48 24.86 15.45
C ILE A 5 15.67 26.05 14.93
N THR A 6 15.35 26.02 13.64
CA THR A 6 14.34 26.89 13.01
C THR A 6 13.07 26.09 12.77
N CYS A 7 11.92 26.59 13.22
CA CYS A 7 10.64 25.90 13.09
C CYS A 7 9.78 26.52 11.97
N PHE A 8 9.21 25.68 11.11
CA PHE A 8 8.22 26.06 10.11
C PHE A 8 6.89 25.37 10.40
N ILE A 9 5.85 26.15 10.60
CA ILE A 9 4.50 25.65 10.86
C ILE A 9 3.61 25.89 9.64
N ALA A 10 2.80 24.90 9.28
CA ALA A 10 1.83 25.05 8.20
C ALA A 10 0.80 26.14 8.53
N ASN A 11 0.37 26.89 7.51
CA ASN A 11 -0.63 27.93 7.69
C ASN A 11 -1.98 27.35 8.17
N GLY A 12 -2.72 28.11 8.97
CA GLY A 12 -3.90 27.62 9.68
C GLY A 12 -4.71 28.73 10.34
N PRO A 13 -5.73 28.38 11.14
CA PRO A 13 -6.49 29.35 11.92
C PRO A 13 -5.58 30.16 12.84
N GLU A 14 -5.76 31.48 12.86
CA GLU A 14 -4.88 32.41 13.57
C GLU A 14 -4.69 32.08 15.06
N ALA A 15 -5.78 31.68 15.74
CA ALA A 15 -5.74 31.30 17.14
C ALA A 15 -4.87 30.05 17.40
N GLU A 16 -4.90 29.07 16.49
CA GLU A 16 -4.14 27.82 16.62
C GLU A 16 -2.67 28.03 16.28
N LEU A 17 -2.39 28.86 15.27
CA LEU A 17 -1.04 29.33 14.95
C LEU A 17 -0.41 30.08 16.12
N ALA A 18 -1.15 30.99 16.76
CA ALA A 18 -0.63 31.78 17.88
C ALA A 18 -0.23 30.89 19.07
N LYS A 19 -1.06 29.89 19.42
CA LYS A 19 -0.74 28.90 20.46
C LYS A 19 0.54 28.14 20.13
N THR A 20 0.62 27.58 18.91
CA THR A 20 1.78 26.81 18.45
C THR A 20 3.05 27.66 18.45
N LYS A 21 2.98 28.90 17.96
CA LYS A 21 4.10 29.84 17.96
C LYS A 21 4.60 30.14 19.37
N SER A 22 3.70 30.46 20.29
CA SER A 22 4.07 30.75 21.69
C SER A 22 4.81 29.58 22.30
N GLN A 23 4.24 28.37 22.18
CA GLN A 23 4.81 27.17 22.78
C GLN A 23 6.19 26.80 22.20
N LEU A 24 6.38 26.93 20.89
CA LEU A 24 7.68 26.68 20.28
C LEU A 24 8.71 27.77 20.64
N ALA A 25 8.31 29.04 20.68
CA ALA A 25 9.21 30.15 20.99
C ALA A 25 9.70 30.14 22.45
N GLU A 26 8.95 29.53 23.37
CA GLU A 26 9.36 29.31 24.77
C GLU A 26 10.51 28.31 24.92
N ASN A 27 10.72 27.44 23.92
CA ASN A 27 11.80 26.47 23.98
C ASN A 27 13.18 27.15 23.76
N ALA A 28 14.12 26.87 24.65
CA ALA A 28 15.41 27.56 24.70
C ALA A 28 16.27 27.34 23.44
N ILE A 29 16.16 26.19 22.76
CA ILE A 29 16.95 25.87 21.57
C ILE A 29 16.33 26.40 20.27
N VAL A 30 15.07 26.87 20.29
CA VAL A 30 14.37 27.40 19.11
C VAL A 30 14.85 28.82 18.78
N ALA A 31 15.42 28.99 17.59
CA ALA A 31 15.91 30.28 17.07
C ALA A 31 14.76 31.17 16.62
N GLU A 32 13.84 30.60 15.83
CA GLU A 32 12.77 31.31 15.17
C GLU A 32 11.61 30.35 14.85
N VAL A 33 10.39 30.91 14.75
CA VAL A 33 9.19 30.17 14.36
C VAL A 33 8.50 30.92 13.23
N ASN A 34 8.54 30.33 12.05
CA ASN A 34 8.04 30.90 10.80
C ASN A 34 6.76 30.18 10.35
N VAL A 35 5.83 30.92 9.73
CA VAL A 35 4.68 30.31 9.06
C VAL A 35 5.09 30.01 7.63
N ALA A 36 5.05 28.75 7.24
CA ALA A 36 5.35 28.34 5.87
C ALA A 36 4.13 28.55 4.96
N GLY A 37 4.42 28.75 3.67
CA GLY A 37 3.44 28.49 2.62
C GLY A 37 3.07 27.00 2.54
N ASP A 38 2.44 26.58 1.46
CA ASP A 38 2.13 25.17 1.26
C ASP A 38 3.42 24.35 1.12
N LEU A 39 3.72 23.53 2.14
CA LEU A 39 4.93 22.71 2.20
C LEU A 39 5.00 21.69 1.06
N ASN A 40 3.86 21.37 0.43
CA ASN A 40 3.81 20.43 -0.70
C ASN A 40 4.27 21.06 -2.03
N LYS A 41 4.57 22.37 -2.05
CA LYS A 41 5.13 23.07 -3.20
C LYS A 41 6.64 23.19 -3.14
N THR A 42 7.28 22.98 -4.29
CA THR A 42 8.75 23.07 -4.40
C THR A 42 9.24 24.50 -4.16
N GLU A 43 8.49 25.50 -4.59
CA GLU A 43 8.79 26.91 -4.33
C GLU A 43 8.93 27.19 -2.81
N THR A 44 8.01 26.65 -2.00
CA THR A 44 8.04 26.82 -0.54
C THR A 44 9.30 26.20 0.06
N LEU A 45 9.63 24.96 -0.31
CA LEU A 45 10.82 24.29 0.21
C LEU A 45 12.12 24.96 -0.22
N ARG A 46 12.19 25.52 -1.44
CA ARG A 46 13.33 26.32 -1.91
C ARG A 46 13.53 27.59 -1.10
N LYS A 47 12.46 28.31 -0.77
CA LYS A 47 12.53 29.50 0.11
C LYS A 47 13.03 29.12 1.50
N ILE A 48 12.44 28.08 2.10
CA ILE A 48 12.85 27.57 3.41
C ILE A 48 14.33 27.19 3.42
N ALA A 49 14.79 26.42 2.43
CA ALA A 49 16.18 25.98 2.33
C ALA A 49 17.17 27.16 2.19
N ALA A 50 16.76 28.26 1.54
CA ALA A 50 17.58 29.46 1.40
C ALA A 50 17.66 30.32 2.66
N GLU A 51 16.62 30.29 3.50
CA GLU A 51 16.50 31.12 4.71
C GLU A 51 17.14 30.49 5.95
N VAL A 52 17.07 29.15 6.07
CA VAL A 52 17.53 28.43 7.26
C VAL A 52 19.04 28.52 7.44
N LYS A 53 19.45 29.02 8.62
CA LYS A 53 20.85 29.12 9.05
C LYS A 53 21.21 28.25 10.25
N THR A 54 20.19 27.74 10.94
CA THR A 54 20.34 26.84 12.09
C THR A 54 20.81 25.44 11.67
N ALA A 55 21.24 24.63 12.64
CA ALA A 55 21.71 23.26 12.38
C ALA A 55 20.56 22.32 12.02
N TYR A 56 19.37 22.57 12.59
CA TYR A 56 18.19 21.75 12.42
C TYR A 56 16.97 22.57 11.98
N THR A 57 16.09 21.92 11.22
CA THR A 57 14.81 22.48 10.77
C THR A 57 13.68 21.59 11.24
N MET A 58 12.71 22.17 11.94
CA MET A 58 11.47 21.48 12.29
C MET A 58 10.37 21.86 11.30
N PHE A 59 9.66 20.87 10.76
CA PHE A 59 8.39 21.07 10.08
C PHE A 59 7.25 20.59 10.97
N TYR A 60 6.23 21.42 11.14
CA TYR A 60 4.93 21.01 11.63
C TYR A 60 3.91 21.06 10.49
N THR A 61 3.40 19.89 10.10
CA THR A 61 2.64 19.71 8.84
C THR A 61 1.14 19.86 9.00
N LYS A 62 0.62 19.98 10.24
CA LYS A 62 -0.78 20.27 10.53
C LYS A 62 -0.99 21.75 10.82
N SER A 63 -2.25 22.18 10.74
CA SER A 63 -2.67 23.58 10.92
C SER A 63 -3.30 23.86 12.29
N LEU A 64 -3.52 22.83 13.12
CA LEU A 64 -4.13 22.94 14.44
C LEU A 64 -3.06 23.13 15.53
N ALA A 65 -3.44 23.37 16.78
CA ALA A 65 -2.46 23.54 17.84
C ALA A 65 -1.60 22.28 18.06
N LEU A 66 -0.29 22.49 18.08
CA LEU A 66 0.71 21.52 18.49
C LEU A 66 1.06 21.72 19.96
N GLN A 67 1.02 20.64 20.74
CA GLN A 67 1.57 20.64 22.09
C GLN A 67 2.82 19.76 22.17
N MET A 68 3.99 20.38 22.25
CA MET A 68 5.27 19.69 22.46
C MET A 68 5.33 19.05 23.86
N GLY A 69 5.88 17.84 23.92
CA GLY A 69 6.21 17.17 25.17
C GLY A 69 7.38 17.83 25.89
N TYR A 70 7.54 17.52 27.18
CA TYR A 70 8.64 18.07 27.99
C TYR A 70 10.01 17.62 27.45
N TYR A 71 10.91 18.57 27.18
CA TYR A 71 12.22 18.34 26.52
C TYR A 71 12.18 17.59 25.19
N SER A 72 11.05 17.55 24.51
CA SER A 72 10.89 16.82 23.24
C SER A 72 11.78 17.32 22.11
N LEU A 73 11.93 18.63 21.94
CA LEU A 73 12.82 19.19 20.91
C LEU A 73 14.29 18.93 21.22
N ASP A 74 14.69 19.08 22.48
CA ASP A 74 16.03 18.74 22.95
C ASP A 74 16.33 17.26 22.66
N ARG A 75 15.35 16.39 22.91
CA ARG A 75 15.45 14.95 22.60
C ARG A 75 15.62 14.67 21.11
N PHE A 76 14.88 15.35 20.24
CA PHE A 76 15.06 15.21 18.79
C PHE A 76 16.46 15.66 18.35
N VAL A 77 16.95 16.78 18.87
CA VAL A 77 18.27 17.32 18.51
C VAL A 77 19.40 16.43 19.02
N GLU A 78 19.35 15.99 20.28
CA GLU A 78 20.31 15.04 20.86
C GLU A 78 20.45 13.79 20.00
N VAL A 79 19.33 13.13 19.67
CA VAL A 79 19.36 11.93 18.82
C VAL A 79 19.86 12.24 17.40
N ALA A 80 19.53 13.41 16.85
CA ALA A 80 20.01 13.83 15.54
C ALA A 80 21.53 14.04 15.51
N GLU A 81 22.10 14.59 16.58
CA GLU A 81 23.55 14.76 16.77
C GLU A 81 24.25 13.40 16.92
N ASP A 82 23.72 12.52 17.78
CA ASP A 82 24.31 11.22 18.08
C ASP A 82 24.32 10.25 16.89
N THR A 83 23.33 10.36 16.00
CA THR A 83 23.12 9.40 14.90
C THR A 83 23.46 9.93 13.52
N ASP A 84 23.67 11.24 13.38
CA ASP A 84 23.71 11.93 12.09
C ASP A 84 22.49 11.64 11.19
N ALA A 85 21.31 11.36 11.78
CA ALA A 85 20.10 11.09 11.01
C ALA A 85 19.74 12.26 10.08
N ALA A 86 19.27 11.95 8.87
CA ALA A 86 18.83 12.95 7.90
C ALA A 86 17.50 13.58 8.28
N MET A 87 16.59 12.76 8.82
CA MET A 87 15.28 13.18 9.30
C MET A 87 14.89 12.31 10.49
N LEU A 88 14.22 12.93 11.46
CA LEU A 88 13.69 12.28 12.64
C LEU A 88 12.19 12.55 12.78
N TYR A 89 11.50 11.57 13.33
CA TYR A 89 10.07 11.59 13.60
C TYR A 89 9.74 10.68 14.80
N SER A 90 8.53 10.77 15.36
CA SER A 90 8.20 10.04 16.59
C SER A 90 6.77 9.51 16.62
N ASN A 91 6.46 8.72 17.64
CA ASN A 91 5.07 8.51 18.02
C ASN A 91 4.48 9.83 18.56
N TYR A 92 3.16 9.92 18.58
CA TYR A 92 2.47 11.11 19.07
C TYR A 92 1.16 10.74 19.75
N TYR A 93 0.62 11.68 20.52
CA TYR A 93 -0.73 11.60 21.02
C TYR A 93 -1.67 12.42 20.14
N GLU A 94 -2.91 11.96 19.98
CA GLU A 94 -3.99 12.79 19.45
C GLU A 94 -4.93 13.12 20.62
N CYS A 95 -5.28 14.39 20.77
CA CYS A 95 -6.27 14.84 21.73
C CYS A 95 -7.50 15.32 20.98
N LYS A 96 -8.59 14.55 21.06
CA LYS A 96 -9.88 14.86 20.45
C LYS A 96 -10.93 14.91 21.54
N GLU A 97 -11.65 16.04 21.63
CA GLU A 97 -12.69 16.27 22.66
C GLU A 97 -12.21 16.02 24.10
N GLY A 98 -10.95 16.35 24.40
CA GLY A 98 -10.35 16.15 25.72
C GLY A 98 -9.94 14.70 26.02
N LYS A 99 -10.15 13.75 25.10
CA LYS A 99 -9.64 12.39 25.18
C LYS A 99 -8.32 12.28 24.43
N THR A 100 -7.28 11.85 25.14
CA THR A 100 -5.96 11.59 24.56
C THR A 100 -5.83 10.12 24.14
N THR A 101 -5.48 9.86 22.88
CA THR A 101 -5.19 8.54 22.32
C THR A 101 -3.74 8.46 21.86
N ALA A 102 -3.13 7.29 22.03
CA ALA A 102 -1.75 7.03 21.59
C ALA A 102 -1.73 6.64 20.11
N HIS A 103 -0.88 7.29 19.32
CA HIS A 103 -0.64 6.98 17.91
C HIS A 103 0.82 6.54 17.71
N PRO A 104 1.14 5.25 17.95
CA PRO A 104 2.42 4.71 17.52
C PRO A 104 2.53 4.73 16.00
N VAL A 105 3.73 5.01 15.48
CA VAL A 105 4.06 4.92 14.05
C VAL A 105 5.14 3.86 13.82
N ILE A 106 5.39 3.50 12.55
CA ILE A 106 6.30 2.39 12.18
C ILE A 106 7.69 2.89 11.77
N ASP A 107 8.69 2.01 11.87
CA ASP A 107 10.06 2.28 11.43
C ASP A 107 10.15 2.45 9.91
N TYR A 108 11.01 3.36 9.47
CA TYR A 108 11.28 3.61 8.06
C TYR A 108 12.19 2.52 7.48
N GLN A 109 11.92 2.13 6.24
CA GLN A 109 12.67 1.11 5.51
C GLN A 109 12.94 1.58 4.08
N ALA A 110 13.90 0.97 3.38
CA ALA A 110 14.14 1.29 1.97
C ALA A 110 12.89 1.09 1.07
N GLY A 111 11.97 0.20 1.47
CA GLY A 111 10.69 -0.03 0.82
C GLY A 111 9.54 0.85 1.32
N SER A 112 9.76 1.78 2.26
CA SER A 112 8.73 2.70 2.77
C SER A 112 8.42 3.82 1.78
N LEU A 113 8.16 3.46 0.52
CA LEU A 113 8.03 4.36 -0.63
C LEU A 113 6.62 4.88 -0.84
N ARG A 114 5.63 4.31 -0.15
CA ARG A 114 4.25 4.79 -0.15
C ARG A 114 4.15 6.26 0.27
N ASN A 115 3.32 7.03 -0.44
CA ASN A 115 3.15 8.48 -0.21
C ASN A 115 2.22 8.80 0.97
N ASP A 116 1.54 7.79 1.52
CA ASP A 116 0.72 7.87 2.72
C ASP A 116 1.48 7.40 3.97
N PHE A 117 2.83 7.29 3.93
CA PHE A 117 3.64 6.93 5.10
C PHE A 117 3.40 7.90 6.25
N ASN A 118 2.92 7.38 7.38
CA ASN A 118 2.64 8.18 8.56
C ASN A 118 3.92 8.40 9.38
N PHE A 119 4.45 9.61 9.30
CA PHE A 119 5.56 10.08 10.13
C PHE A 119 5.08 10.80 11.40
N GLY A 120 3.77 10.98 11.58
CA GLY A 120 3.24 12.04 12.41
C GLY A 120 3.33 13.41 11.74
N SER A 121 3.04 14.47 12.49
CA SER A 121 3.02 15.85 12.00
C SER A 121 4.27 16.67 12.32
N VAL A 122 5.17 16.18 13.18
CA VAL A 122 6.45 16.84 13.49
C VAL A 122 7.60 16.08 12.84
N LEU A 123 8.34 16.77 11.98
CA LEU A 123 9.54 16.27 11.31
C LEU A 123 10.73 17.15 11.67
N VAL A 124 11.82 16.56 12.15
CA VAL A 124 13.07 17.28 12.40
C VAL A 124 14.10 16.84 11.36
N VAL A 125 14.63 17.79 10.60
CA VAL A 125 15.53 17.54 9.47
C VAL A 125 16.84 18.27 9.71
N LYS A 126 17.97 17.61 9.41
CA LYS A 126 19.28 18.26 9.45
C LYS A 126 19.38 19.28 8.31
N SER A 127 19.64 20.55 8.62
CA SER A 127 19.44 21.64 7.67
C SER A 127 20.40 21.60 6.46
N ASP A 128 21.59 21.02 6.60
CA ASP A 128 22.50 20.81 5.48
C ASP A 128 21.99 19.75 4.50
N LYS A 129 21.42 18.65 5.01
CA LYS A 129 20.78 17.59 4.23
C LYS A 129 19.47 18.08 3.59
N LEU A 130 18.71 18.94 4.28
CA LEU A 130 17.56 19.65 3.72
C LEU A 130 17.97 20.45 2.48
N ARG A 131 18.99 21.31 2.59
CA ARG A 131 19.47 22.14 1.47
C ARG A 131 19.89 21.29 0.28
N LYS A 132 20.72 20.26 0.50
CA LYS A 132 21.15 19.32 -0.54
C LYS A 132 19.98 18.57 -1.19
N ALA A 133 19.00 18.15 -0.39
CA ALA A 133 17.82 17.45 -0.91
C ALA A 133 16.95 18.35 -1.79
N VAL A 134 16.75 19.61 -1.37
CA VAL A 134 16.00 20.62 -2.13
C VAL A 134 16.76 21.05 -3.39
N GLU A 135 18.08 21.18 -3.34
CA GLU A 135 18.93 21.47 -4.50
C GLU A 135 18.83 20.36 -5.55
N ALA A 136 18.72 19.10 -5.12
CA ALA A 136 18.54 17.95 -6.01
C ALA A 136 17.11 17.81 -6.58
N MET A 137 16.18 18.72 -6.30
CA MET A 137 14.82 18.70 -6.86
C MET A 137 14.79 19.29 -8.28
N ASP A 138 14.76 18.42 -9.28
CA ASP A 138 14.73 18.77 -10.71
C ASP A 138 13.33 19.12 -11.25
N VAL A 139 12.30 19.05 -10.41
CA VAL A 139 10.90 19.25 -10.80
C VAL A 139 10.25 20.23 -9.84
N ASP A 140 9.54 21.20 -10.40
CA ASP A 140 8.67 22.10 -9.64
C ASP A 140 7.32 21.43 -9.42
N TYR A 141 7.16 20.80 -8.25
CA TYR A 141 5.93 20.18 -7.78
C TYR A 141 4.98 21.18 -7.13
N GLU A 142 3.68 21.00 -7.38
CA GLU A 142 2.59 21.68 -6.66
C GLU A 142 2.06 20.86 -5.47
N PHE A 143 2.28 19.54 -5.47
CA PHE A 143 1.70 18.60 -4.50
C PHE A 143 2.71 17.60 -3.91
N ALA A 144 3.79 17.25 -4.63
CA ALA A 144 4.70 16.18 -4.21
C ALA A 144 5.99 16.64 -3.53
N ALA A 145 6.18 17.93 -3.23
CA ALA A 145 7.49 18.43 -2.77
C ALA A 145 7.95 17.81 -1.44
N MET A 146 7.07 17.68 -0.43
CA MET A 146 7.41 16.99 0.83
C MET A 146 7.73 15.51 0.62
N TYR A 147 7.02 14.87 -0.31
CA TYR A 147 7.24 13.46 -0.64
C TYR A 147 8.57 13.25 -1.38
N ASP A 148 8.92 14.14 -2.31
CA ASP A 148 10.23 14.11 -2.97
C ASP A 148 11.37 14.45 -1.99
N LEU A 149 11.14 15.43 -1.10
CA LEU A 149 12.10 15.80 -0.04
C LEU A 149 12.48 14.58 0.81
N ARG A 150 11.48 13.88 1.36
CA ARG A 150 11.77 12.72 2.23
C ARG A 150 12.46 11.59 1.48
N LEU A 151 12.13 11.37 0.19
CA LEU A 151 12.81 10.39 -0.65
C LEU A 151 14.29 10.77 -0.87
N LYS A 152 14.59 12.03 -1.19
CA LYS A 152 15.96 12.52 -1.36
C LYS A 152 16.76 12.55 -0.05
N LEU A 153 16.12 12.83 1.08
CA LEU A 153 16.75 12.71 2.40
C LEU A 153 17.17 11.27 2.70
N SER A 154 16.36 10.28 2.30
CA SER A 154 16.69 8.85 2.48
C SER A 154 17.92 8.39 1.69
N LEU A 155 18.32 9.12 0.64
CA LEU A 155 19.56 8.87 -0.10
C LEU A 155 20.79 9.48 0.59
N GLN A 156 20.59 10.41 1.53
CA GLN A 156 21.66 11.15 2.20
C GLN A 156 21.92 10.70 3.64
N GLY A 157 21.05 9.89 4.22
CA GLY A 157 21.21 9.37 5.56
C GLY A 157 19.96 8.65 6.06
N GLU A 158 20.03 8.21 7.31
CA GLU A 158 18.93 7.48 7.94
C GLU A 158 17.73 8.40 8.19
N ILE A 159 16.52 7.87 7.96
CA ILE A 159 15.28 8.44 8.44
C ILE A 159 14.91 7.67 9.70
N LEU A 160 15.09 8.29 10.86
CA LEU A 160 15.09 7.60 12.14
C LEU A 160 13.81 7.88 12.93
N ARG A 161 13.19 6.82 13.44
CA ARG A 161 12.04 6.93 14.34
C ARG A 161 12.50 6.92 15.80
N LEU A 162 12.01 7.87 16.58
CA LEU A 162 12.01 7.78 18.04
C LEU A 162 10.71 7.09 18.47
N ALA A 163 10.82 5.90 19.08
CA ALA A 163 9.68 5.14 19.58
C ALA A 163 9.09 5.72 20.89
N GLU A 164 9.11 7.04 21.00
CA GLU A 164 8.71 7.85 22.15
C GLU A 164 7.53 8.73 21.74
N PHE A 165 6.65 9.08 22.68
CA PHE A 165 5.52 9.99 22.42
C PHE A 165 5.94 11.42 22.74
N LEU A 166 6.42 12.15 21.73
CA LEU A 166 7.12 13.42 21.95
C LEU A 166 6.25 14.67 21.80
N TYR A 167 5.03 14.55 21.30
CA TYR A 167 4.09 15.66 21.18
C TYR A 167 2.64 15.17 21.10
N THR A 168 1.72 16.11 21.28
CA THR A 168 0.28 15.90 21.18
C THR A 168 -0.30 16.81 20.10
N GLU A 169 -1.08 16.24 19.20
CA GLU A 169 -1.90 16.95 18.22
C GLU A 169 -3.26 17.26 18.84
N VAL A 170 -3.72 18.51 18.78
CA VAL A 170 -5.07 18.88 19.25
C VAL A 170 -6.01 18.90 18.05
N GLU A 171 -6.91 17.92 17.97
CA GLU A 171 -7.87 17.80 16.86
C GLU A 171 -9.23 18.36 17.29
N MET A 172 -9.67 19.45 16.64
CA MET A 172 -10.99 20.06 16.88
C MET A 172 -12.06 19.60 15.90
N ASP A 173 -11.68 18.84 14.87
CA ASP A 173 -12.59 18.34 13.85
C ASP A 173 -13.24 17.01 14.29
N THR A 174 -14.55 17.04 14.51
CA THR A 174 -15.35 15.92 14.99
C THR A 174 -15.74 14.93 13.90
N ARG A 175 -15.43 15.21 12.62
CA ARG A 175 -15.70 14.27 11.52
C ARG A 175 -15.02 12.92 11.75
N THR A 176 -15.74 11.85 11.44
CA THR A 176 -15.23 10.47 11.48
C THR A 176 -14.18 10.26 10.39
N SER A 177 -13.11 9.53 10.70
CA SER A 177 -12.10 9.10 9.70
C SER A 177 -12.73 8.31 8.54
N GLY A 178 -13.89 7.69 8.76
CA GLY A 178 -14.69 7.00 7.74
C GLY A 178 -15.15 7.88 6.56
N ASP A 179 -15.31 9.20 6.76
CA ASP A 179 -15.69 10.13 5.69
C ASP A 179 -14.53 10.47 4.74
N LYS A 180 -13.27 10.17 5.15
CA LYS A 180 -12.05 10.39 4.36
C LYS A 180 -11.64 9.18 3.52
N ILE A 181 -12.32 8.03 3.67
CA ILE A 181 -12.03 6.79 2.94
C ILE A 181 -12.18 6.98 1.43
N PHE A 182 -12.95 7.98 0.98
CA PHE A 182 -13.23 8.23 -0.43
C PHE A 182 -12.46 9.42 -1.01
N ASP A 183 -11.55 10.02 -0.24
CA ASP A 183 -10.85 11.21 -0.69
C ASP A 183 -10.04 10.94 -1.95
N TYR A 184 -9.52 9.73 -2.21
CA TYR A 184 -8.71 9.36 -3.40
C TYR A 184 -9.46 9.42 -4.75
N VAL A 185 -10.78 9.60 -4.74
CA VAL A 185 -11.66 9.55 -5.92
C VAL A 185 -11.90 10.95 -6.49
N ASN A 186 -11.48 12.01 -5.77
CA ASN A 186 -11.52 13.38 -6.26
C ASN A 186 -10.61 13.54 -7.52
N PRO A 187 -11.08 14.15 -8.62
CA PRO A 187 -10.25 14.48 -9.78
C PRO A 187 -8.99 15.28 -9.45
N ALA A 188 -9.00 16.08 -8.38
CA ALA A 188 -7.83 16.77 -7.83
C ALA A 188 -6.73 15.78 -7.41
N ASN A 189 -7.07 14.54 -7.02
CA ASN A 189 -6.06 13.52 -6.75
C ASN A 189 -5.35 13.05 -7.99
N ARG A 190 -5.91 13.16 -9.20
CA ARG A 190 -5.20 12.67 -10.37
C ARG A 190 -3.91 13.46 -10.58
N ALA A 191 -3.95 14.78 -10.43
CA ALA A 191 -2.76 15.63 -10.50
C ALA A 191 -1.76 15.26 -9.39
N VAL A 192 -2.25 15.08 -8.15
CA VAL A 192 -1.43 14.61 -7.02
C VAL A 192 -0.78 13.26 -7.32
N GLN A 193 -1.53 12.26 -7.80
CA GLN A 193 -1.02 10.92 -8.11
C GLN A 193 0.05 10.96 -9.20
N ILE A 194 -0.13 11.81 -10.23
CA ILE A 194 0.87 11.99 -11.29
C ILE A 194 2.18 12.54 -10.72
N GLU A 195 2.13 13.56 -9.86
CA GLU A 195 3.33 14.11 -9.23
C GLU A 195 4.00 13.12 -8.27
N MET A 196 3.22 12.41 -7.45
CA MET A 196 3.73 11.39 -6.53
C MET A 196 4.40 10.24 -7.29
N GLU A 197 3.81 9.80 -8.41
CA GLU A 197 4.42 8.80 -9.28
C GLU A 197 5.73 9.31 -9.89
N LYS A 198 5.76 10.56 -10.35
CA LYS A 198 6.96 11.18 -10.93
C LYS A 198 8.10 11.25 -9.91
N ALA A 199 7.83 11.72 -8.69
CA ALA A 199 8.81 11.78 -7.61
C ALA A 199 9.34 10.39 -7.24
N CYS A 200 8.47 9.39 -7.06
CA CYS A 200 8.89 8.02 -6.76
C CYS A 200 9.73 7.43 -7.90
N THR A 201 9.32 7.66 -9.14
CA THR A 201 10.04 7.16 -10.32
C THR A 201 11.44 7.74 -10.42
N GLN A 202 11.59 9.05 -10.17
CA GLN A 202 12.91 9.69 -10.16
C GLN A 202 13.77 9.15 -9.02
N TYR A 203 13.21 9.03 -7.81
CA TYR A 203 13.92 8.41 -6.68
C TYR A 203 14.40 6.98 -6.99
N LEU A 204 13.57 6.16 -7.66
CA LEU A 204 13.97 4.81 -8.04
C LEU A 204 15.15 4.81 -9.02
N LYS A 205 15.24 5.81 -9.91
CA LYS A 205 16.39 5.97 -10.82
C LYS A 205 17.63 6.32 -10.02
N ASP A 206 17.53 7.34 -9.17
CA ASP A 206 18.64 7.82 -8.33
C ASP A 206 19.16 6.71 -7.40
N ALA A 207 18.25 5.87 -6.88
CA ALA A 207 18.58 4.75 -6.01
C ALA A 207 19.01 3.47 -6.76
N GLY A 208 19.01 3.46 -8.10
CA GLY A 208 19.36 2.31 -8.92
C GLY A 208 18.35 1.15 -8.88
N ALA A 209 17.11 1.39 -8.47
CA ALA A 209 16.03 0.41 -8.39
C ALA A 209 14.99 0.56 -9.52
N TYR A 210 15.14 1.54 -10.40
CA TYR A 210 14.26 1.77 -11.55
C TYR A 210 14.36 0.64 -12.57
N LEU A 211 13.22 0.31 -13.18
CA LEU A 211 13.10 -0.73 -14.18
C LEU A 211 12.48 -0.15 -15.47
N GLU A 212 13.25 -0.11 -16.57
CA GLU A 212 12.79 0.36 -17.90
C GLU A 212 11.64 -0.49 -18.45
N PRO A 213 10.66 -0.04 -19.26
CA PRO A 213 9.54 -0.88 -19.71
C PRO A 213 9.92 -1.98 -20.73
N LYS A 214 10.73 -2.95 -20.30
CA LYS A 214 11.21 -4.12 -21.04
C LYS A 214 10.83 -5.36 -20.25
N PHE A 215 10.20 -6.30 -20.93
CA PHE A 215 9.65 -7.51 -20.33
C PHE A 215 10.20 -8.75 -21.06
N GLU A 216 10.36 -9.83 -20.30
CA GLU A 216 10.62 -11.16 -20.84
C GLU A 216 9.32 -11.72 -21.44
N ASP A 217 9.43 -12.41 -22.57
CA ASP A 217 8.31 -13.15 -23.17
C ASP A 217 7.96 -14.38 -22.33
N ILE A 218 6.71 -14.83 -22.45
CA ILE A 218 6.23 -16.04 -21.78
C ILE A 218 5.72 -17.02 -22.82
N ASP A 219 6.16 -18.26 -22.70
CA ASP A 219 5.63 -19.38 -23.46
C ASP A 219 4.63 -20.17 -22.60
N PHE A 220 3.38 -20.25 -23.05
CA PHE A 220 2.32 -20.99 -22.36
C PHE A 220 2.23 -22.46 -22.80
N THR A 221 3.15 -22.94 -23.63
CA THR A 221 3.16 -24.32 -24.17
C THR A 221 4.09 -25.28 -23.43
N GLU A 222 4.86 -24.80 -22.44
CA GLU A 222 5.91 -25.59 -21.78
C GLU A 222 5.40 -26.75 -20.89
N CYS A 223 4.13 -26.74 -20.48
CA CYS A 223 3.60 -27.67 -19.49
C CYS A 223 2.18 -28.11 -19.83
N ASP A 224 1.91 -29.40 -19.68
CA ASP A 224 0.57 -29.97 -19.77
C ASP A 224 -0.21 -29.77 -18.46
N PHE A 225 -1.49 -29.47 -18.59
CA PHE A 225 -2.40 -29.22 -17.46
C PHE A 225 -3.73 -29.96 -17.66
N PRO A 226 -4.39 -30.42 -16.58
CA PRO A 226 -5.66 -31.14 -16.68
C PRO A 226 -6.81 -30.23 -17.15
N VAL A 227 -6.71 -28.93 -16.89
CA VAL A 227 -7.66 -27.90 -17.31
C VAL A 227 -6.92 -26.61 -17.63
N GLU A 228 -7.56 -25.74 -18.41
CA GLU A 228 -6.96 -24.48 -18.84
C GLU A 228 -6.89 -23.48 -17.68
N ALA A 229 -7.92 -23.43 -16.83
CA ALA A 229 -7.96 -22.55 -15.68
C ALA A 229 -8.49 -23.23 -14.42
N SER A 230 -7.98 -22.79 -13.28
CA SER A 230 -8.53 -23.09 -11.96
C SER A 230 -8.89 -21.79 -11.27
N VAL A 231 -10.15 -21.65 -10.86
CA VAL A 231 -10.52 -20.61 -9.90
C VAL A 231 -10.11 -21.09 -8.51
N ILE A 232 -9.49 -20.22 -7.71
CA ILE A 232 -8.97 -20.56 -6.39
C ILE A 232 -9.64 -19.68 -5.34
N ILE A 233 -10.27 -20.33 -4.35
CA ILE A 233 -10.92 -19.68 -3.21
C ILE A 233 -10.32 -20.23 -1.91
N PRO A 234 -9.41 -19.50 -1.27
CA PRO A 234 -9.11 -19.69 0.15
C PRO A 234 -10.32 -19.30 0.97
N VAL A 235 -10.73 -20.14 1.93
CA VAL A 235 -11.89 -19.83 2.78
C VAL A 235 -11.65 -20.25 4.22
N ARG A 236 -12.14 -19.45 5.16
CA ARG A 236 -12.30 -19.83 6.57
C ARG A 236 -13.52 -19.12 7.13
N ASN A 237 -14.48 -19.89 7.61
CA ASN A 237 -15.71 -19.39 8.24
C ASN A 237 -16.45 -18.33 7.38
N ARG A 238 -17.05 -18.80 6.28
CA ARG A 238 -17.82 -17.98 5.33
C ARG A 238 -19.14 -18.65 4.95
N VAL A 239 -19.83 -19.24 5.94
CA VAL A 239 -21.10 -19.94 5.72
C VAL A 239 -22.15 -19.08 5.00
N ARG A 240 -22.11 -17.75 5.23
CA ARG A 240 -23.06 -16.79 4.67
C ARG A 240 -22.83 -16.42 3.20
N THR A 241 -21.63 -16.65 2.67
CA THR A 241 -21.24 -16.11 1.35
C THR A 241 -20.66 -17.15 0.40
N ILE A 242 -20.08 -18.23 0.93
CA ILE A 242 -19.33 -19.21 0.13
C ILE A 242 -20.18 -19.85 -0.97
N ALA A 243 -21.47 -20.10 -0.69
CA ALA A 243 -22.38 -20.69 -1.67
C ALA A 243 -22.58 -19.78 -2.90
N ASP A 244 -22.66 -18.47 -2.71
CA ASP A 244 -22.80 -17.51 -3.81
C ASP A 244 -21.50 -17.44 -4.62
N ALA A 245 -20.35 -17.39 -3.94
CA ALA A 245 -19.03 -17.37 -4.58
C ALA A 245 -18.84 -18.59 -5.49
N VAL A 246 -19.09 -19.80 -4.98
CA VAL A 246 -19.02 -21.05 -5.75
C VAL A 246 -19.97 -21.03 -6.94
N LYS A 247 -21.23 -20.62 -6.75
CA LYS A 247 -22.21 -20.54 -7.86
C LYS A 247 -21.77 -19.57 -8.96
N SER A 248 -21.20 -18.43 -8.59
CA SER A 248 -20.70 -17.43 -9.56
C SER A 248 -19.58 -17.98 -10.46
N VAL A 249 -18.81 -18.95 -9.95
CA VAL A 249 -17.76 -19.65 -10.72
C VAL A 249 -18.35 -20.77 -11.56
N LEU A 250 -19.22 -21.61 -11.00
CA LEU A 250 -19.74 -22.77 -11.71
C LEU A 250 -20.65 -22.40 -12.89
N MET A 251 -21.23 -21.20 -12.88
CA MET A 251 -22.01 -20.66 -14.01
C MET A 251 -21.19 -20.08 -15.16
N GLN A 252 -19.85 -19.99 -15.03
CA GLN A 252 -19.01 -19.41 -16.08
C GLN A 252 -19.11 -20.20 -17.39
N LYS A 253 -19.21 -19.48 -18.50
CA LYS A 253 -19.23 -20.02 -19.86
C LYS A 253 -17.88 -19.76 -20.51
N THR A 254 -17.20 -20.83 -20.88
CA THR A 254 -15.85 -20.78 -21.42
C THR A 254 -15.71 -21.72 -22.61
N SER A 255 -14.77 -21.41 -23.51
CA SER A 255 -14.38 -22.24 -24.64
C SER A 255 -13.39 -23.35 -24.27
N PHE A 256 -12.97 -23.39 -23.00
CA PHE A 256 -11.95 -24.27 -22.45
C PHE A 256 -12.43 -24.93 -21.14
N PRO A 257 -11.90 -26.11 -20.77
CA PRO A 257 -12.23 -26.74 -19.51
C PRO A 257 -11.63 -25.95 -18.34
N PHE A 258 -12.37 -25.87 -17.23
CA PHE A 258 -11.91 -25.26 -15.98
C PHE A 258 -12.42 -26.05 -14.77
N ASN A 259 -11.79 -25.81 -13.62
CA ASN A 259 -12.28 -26.29 -12.32
C ASN A 259 -12.25 -25.17 -11.26
N LEU A 260 -12.80 -25.46 -10.09
CA LEU A 260 -12.80 -24.59 -8.93
C LEU A 260 -12.12 -25.33 -7.77
N ILE A 261 -11.04 -24.77 -7.24
CA ILE A 261 -10.33 -25.29 -6.07
C ILE A 261 -10.65 -24.40 -4.87
N VAL A 262 -11.40 -24.95 -3.91
CA VAL A 262 -11.67 -24.29 -2.64
C VAL A 262 -10.77 -24.90 -1.57
N VAL A 263 -9.89 -24.08 -0.98
CA VAL A 263 -9.05 -24.49 0.15
C VAL A 263 -9.68 -23.98 1.43
N ASP A 264 -10.38 -24.88 2.10
CA ASP A 264 -11.08 -24.65 3.34
C ASP A 264 -10.15 -24.82 4.53
N ASN A 265 -9.71 -23.70 5.08
CA ASN A 265 -8.72 -23.61 6.13
C ASN A 265 -9.34 -23.87 7.51
N LEU A 266 -9.91 -25.07 7.66
CA LEU A 266 -10.49 -25.62 8.89
C LEU A 266 -11.68 -24.80 9.41
N SER A 267 -12.67 -24.58 8.54
CA SER A 267 -13.91 -23.88 8.94
C SER A 267 -14.72 -24.68 9.96
N THR A 268 -15.40 -23.96 10.85
CA THR A 268 -16.18 -24.51 11.98
C THR A 268 -17.60 -23.95 12.05
N ASP A 269 -18.04 -23.20 11.04
CA ASP A 269 -19.30 -22.43 11.03
C ASP A 269 -20.39 -23.00 10.10
N GLY A 270 -20.16 -24.16 9.49
CA GLY A 270 -21.04 -24.73 8.45
C GLY A 270 -20.51 -24.57 7.01
N THR A 271 -19.43 -23.82 6.79
CA THR A 271 -18.81 -23.64 5.46
C THR A 271 -18.41 -24.98 4.83
N THR A 272 -17.78 -25.85 5.62
CA THR A 272 -17.28 -27.16 5.19
C THR A 272 -18.41 -28.05 4.66
N GLU A 273 -19.56 -28.04 5.32
CA GLU A 273 -20.73 -28.84 4.99
C GLU A 273 -21.34 -28.37 3.67
N ILE A 274 -21.50 -27.06 3.49
CA ILE A 274 -21.97 -26.46 2.24
C ILE A 274 -21.07 -26.86 1.07
N LEU A 275 -19.74 -26.79 1.25
CA LEU A 275 -18.78 -27.14 0.19
C LEU A 275 -18.86 -28.63 -0.18
N LYS A 276 -19.04 -29.53 0.80
CA LYS A 276 -19.22 -30.96 0.54
C LYS A 276 -20.50 -31.25 -0.23
N GLU A 277 -21.62 -30.61 0.13
CA GLU A 277 -22.89 -30.75 -0.59
C GLU A 277 -22.78 -30.28 -2.04
N LEU A 278 -22.16 -29.12 -2.27
CA LEU A 278 -21.94 -28.60 -3.62
C LEU A 278 -21.01 -29.50 -4.43
N ALA A 279 -19.90 -29.97 -3.84
CA ALA A 279 -18.93 -30.84 -4.51
C ALA A 279 -19.54 -32.21 -4.89
N ALA A 280 -20.55 -32.68 -4.16
CA ALA A 280 -21.29 -33.90 -4.50
C ALA A 280 -22.20 -33.75 -5.73
N THR A 281 -22.43 -32.51 -6.19
CA THR A 281 -23.34 -32.20 -7.32
C THR A 281 -22.63 -31.66 -8.56
N ASP A 282 -21.39 -31.19 -8.44
CA ASP A 282 -20.58 -30.71 -9.57
C ASP A 282 -19.11 -31.14 -9.42
N ASP A 283 -18.66 -32.07 -10.27
CA ASP A 283 -17.30 -32.63 -10.25
C ASP A 283 -16.19 -31.61 -10.54
N ARG A 284 -16.54 -30.40 -11.01
CA ARG A 284 -15.56 -29.31 -11.19
C ARG A 284 -15.15 -28.69 -9.87
N LEU A 285 -15.92 -28.85 -8.79
CA LEU A 285 -15.59 -28.32 -7.47
C LEU A 285 -14.68 -29.29 -6.69
N VAL A 286 -13.44 -28.84 -6.48
CA VAL A 286 -12.42 -29.50 -5.69
C VAL A 286 -12.36 -28.85 -4.30
N HIS A 287 -12.87 -29.55 -3.28
CA HIS A 287 -12.78 -29.12 -1.88
C HIS A 287 -11.54 -29.74 -1.21
N ILE A 288 -10.63 -28.89 -0.73
CA ILE A 288 -9.40 -29.28 -0.04
C ILE A 288 -9.46 -28.75 1.39
N ILE A 289 -9.25 -29.65 2.36
CA ILE A 289 -9.03 -29.29 3.76
C ILE A 289 -7.57 -29.62 4.09
N PRO A 290 -6.72 -28.64 4.41
CA PRO A 290 -5.33 -28.89 4.75
C PRO A 290 -5.23 -29.58 6.13
N GLU A 291 -4.26 -30.47 6.29
CA GLU A 291 -3.99 -31.14 7.58
C GLU A 291 -3.32 -30.24 8.63
N ARG A 292 -2.83 -29.07 8.21
CA ARG A 292 -2.06 -28.13 9.04
C ARG A 292 -2.86 -26.88 9.34
N GLU A 293 -2.66 -26.32 10.53
CA GLU A 293 -3.48 -25.21 11.06
C GLU A 293 -2.80 -23.83 10.95
N ASP A 294 -1.56 -23.78 10.46
CA ASP A 294 -0.72 -22.56 10.41
C ASP A 294 -0.71 -21.88 9.04
N LEU A 295 -1.67 -22.17 8.17
CA LEU A 295 -1.79 -21.53 6.87
C LEU A 295 -2.54 -20.21 6.98
N GLY A 296 -1.93 -19.14 6.48
CA GLY A 296 -2.61 -17.93 6.05
C GLY A 296 -3.20 -18.07 4.65
N ILE A 297 -3.75 -16.98 4.12
CA ILE A 297 -4.31 -16.93 2.75
C ILE A 297 -3.28 -17.36 1.70
N GLY A 298 -2.06 -16.84 1.77
CA GLY A 298 -1.00 -17.21 0.84
C GLY A 298 -0.56 -18.68 0.98
N GLY A 299 -0.63 -19.23 2.18
CA GLY A 299 -0.45 -20.66 2.43
C GLY A 299 -1.52 -21.51 1.73
N CYS A 300 -2.78 -21.11 1.83
CA CYS A 300 -3.90 -21.78 1.15
C CYS A 300 -3.77 -21.70 -0.38
N TRP A 301 -3.38 -20.54 -0.92
CA TRP A 301 -3.02 -20.40 -2.33
C TRP A 301 -1.92 -21.36 -2.76
N ASN A 302 -0.84 -21.46 -1.96
CA ASN A 302 0.23 -22.42 -2.24
C ASN A 302 -0.27 -23.87 -2.25
N ARG A 303 -1.20 -24.23 -1.36
CA ARG A 303 -1.83 -25.57 -1.38
C ARG A 303 -2.61 -25.80 -2.66
N ALA A 304 -3.40 -24.82 -3.11
CA ALA A 304 -4.19 -24.92 -4.33
C ALA A 304 -3.31 -25.05 -5.58
N ILE A 305 -2.33 -24.16 -5.76
CA ILE A 305 -1.50 -24.16 -6.98
C ILE A 305 -0.60 -25.38 -7.06
N MET A 306 -0.20 -25.98 -5.93
CA MET A 306 0.63 -27.19 -5.91
C MET A 306 -0.19 -28.47 -6.09
N ASP A 307 -1.52 -28.39 -6.04
CA ASP A 307 -2.39 -29.52 -6.33
C ASP A 307 -2.27 -29.92 -7.82
N ALA A 308 -2.23 -31.23 -8.08
CA ALA A 308 -2.10 -31.77 -9.43
C ALA A 308 -3.28 -31.40 -10.34
N ARG A 309 -4.44 -31.05 -9.76
CA ARG A 309 -5.65 -30.63 -10.47
C ARG A 309 -5.62 -29.14 -10.86
N CYS A 310 -4.68 -28.35 -10.35
CA CYS A 310 -4.58 -26.94 -10.70
C CYS A 310 -4.23 -26.77 -12.18
N GLY A 311 -4.99 -25.95 -12.88
CA GLY A 311 -4.87 -25.66 -14.31
C GLY A 311 -3.73 -24.71 -14.66
N LYS A 312 -3.61 -24.42 -15.95
CA LYS A 312 -2.54 -23.57 -16.50
C LYS A 312 -2.57 -22.15 -15.94
N PHE A 313 -3.77 -21.59 -15.76
CA PHE A 313 -4.00 -20.30 -15.13
C PHE A 313 -4.74 -20.43 -13.81
N ALA A 314 -4.19 -19.83 -12.76
CA ALA A 314 -4.79 -19.77 -11.44
C ALA A 314 -5.47 -18.41 -11.25
N VAL A 315 -6.80 -18.38 -11.10
CA VAL A 315 -7.63 -17.17 -11.05
C VAL A 315 -8.24 -17.00 -9.67
N GLN A 316 -8.11 -15.83 -9.07
CA GLN A 316 -8.66 -15.55 -7.74
C GLN A 316 -10.18 -15.38 -7.76
N LEU A 317 -10.81 -15.89 -6.71
CA LEU A 317 -12.05 -15.33 -6.16
C LEU A 317 -11.98 -15.36 -4.63
N ASP A 318 -12.25 -14.24 -3.97
CA ASP A 318 -12.34 -14.21 -2.51
C ASP A 318 -13.69 -14.79 -2.07
N SER A 319 -13.71 -15.48 -0.93
CA SER A 319 -14.83 -16.31 -0.47
C SER A 319 -16.13 -15.56 -0.11
N ASP A 320 -16.09 -14.24 -0.07
CA ASP A 320 -17.20 -13.32 0.17
C ASP A 320 -17.60 -12.49 -1.05
N ASP A 321 -16.89 -12.64 -2.16
CA ASP A 321 -17.06 -11.87 -3.38
C ASP A 321 -17.68 -12.69 -4.52
N LEU A 322 -17.93 -12.04 -5.65
CA LEU A 322 -18.55 -12.67 -6.83
C LEU A 322 -17.89 -12.24 -8.13
N TYR A 323 -17.89 -13.12 -9.12
CA TYR A 323 -17.74 -12.66 -10.51
C TYR A 323 -18.99 -11.91 -10.96
N ILE A 324 -18.77 -10.87 -11.78
CA ILE A 324 -19.83 -9.93 -12.17
C ILE A 324 -20.86 -10.55 -13.11
N ASP A 325 -20.43 -11.47 -13.98
CA ASP A 325 -21.26 -12.17 -14.94
C ASP A 325 -20.62 -13.52 -15.35
N GLU A 326 -21.29 -14.26 -16.23
CA GLU A 326 -20.87 -15.60 -16.69
C GLU A 326 -19.64 -15.63 -17.63
N ASN A 327 -19.10 -14.48 -18.03
CA ASN A 327 -18.00 -14.37 -18.99
C ASN A 327 -16.67 -13.92 -18.36
N THR A 328 -16.63 -13.62 -17.05
CA THR A 328 -15.42 -13.16 -16.36
C THR A 328 -14.23 -14.07 -16.60
N LEU A 329 -14.39 -15.39 -16.44
CA LEU A 329 -13.28 -16.34 -16.56
C LEU A 329 -12.74 -16.41 -18.00
N GLN A 330 -13.62 -16.34 -19.00
CA GLN A 330 -13.24 -16.29 -20.41
C GLN A 330 -12.37 -15.06 -20.69
N LYS A 331 -12.82 -13.87 -20.26
CA LYS A 331 -12.09 -12.60 -20.43
C LYS A 331 -10.70 -12.63 -19.77
N VAL A 332 -10.59 -13.24 -18.59
CA VAL A 332 -9.30 -13.36 -17.87
C VAL A 332 -8.31 -14.22 -18.65
N VAL A 333 -8.74 -15.37 -19.16
CA VAL A 333 -7.87 -16.28 -19.91
C VAL A 333 -7.50 -15.71 -21.29
N ASP A 334 -8.45 -15.07 -21.97
CA ASP A 334 -8.17 -14.38 -23.24
C ASP A 334 -7.09 -13.30 -23.06
N ALA A 335 -7.16 -12.53 -21.98
CA ALA A 335 -6.16 -11.51 -21.67
C ALA A 335 -4.74 -12.07 -21.46
N PHE A 336 -4.59 -13.30 -20.94
CA PHE A 336 -3.28 -13.95 -20.87
C PHE A 336 -2.71 -14.16 -22.28
N TYR A 337 -3.51 -14.74 -23.17
CA TYR A 337 -3.09 -15.07 -24.53
C TYR A 337 -2.86 -13.83 -25.40
N GLU A 338 -3.72 -12.83 -25.29
CA GLU A 338 -3.61 -11.58 -26.05
C GLU A 338 -2.44 -10.71 -25.58
N GLN A 339 -2.25 -10.59 -24.26
CA GLN A 339 -1.27 -9.67 -23.68
C GLN A 339 0.07 -10.34 -23.33
N LYS A 340 0.17 -11.67 -23.43
CA LYS A 340 1.36 -12.49 -23.13
C LYS A 340 2.04 -12.08 -21.81
N CYS A 341 1.27 -12.10 -20.73
CA CYS A 341 1.66 -11.54 -19.43
C CYS A 341 1.78 -12.60 -18.34
N GLY A 342 2.56 -12.31 -17.28
CA GLY A 342 2.81 -13.26 -16.18
C GLY A 342 1.68 -13.31 -15.15
N ALA A 343 0.91 -12.24 -15.09
CA ALA A 343 -0.31 -12.14 -14.31
C ALA A 343 -1.29 -11.18 -15.01
N VAL A 344 -2.58 -11.41 -14.82
CA VAL A 344 -3.65 -10.51 -15.26
C VAL A 344 -4.34 -9.94 -14.03
N ILE A 345 -4.60 -8.63 -14.04
CA ILE A 345 -5.32 -7.97 -12.96
C ILE A 345 -6.48 -7.17 -13.54
N GLY A 346 -7.68 -7.44 -13.02
CA GLY A 346 -8.88 -6.76 -13.46
C GLY A 346 -9.24 -5.51 -12.66
N SER A 347 -10.45 -5.04 -12.93
CA SER A 347 -11.17 -4.03 -12.18
C SER A 347 -12.35 -4.65 -11.44
N TYR A 348 -12.82 -3.97 -10.41
CA TYR A 348 -13.95 -4.44 -9.60
C TYR A 348 -14.91 -3.31 -9.21
N LYS A 349 -16.14 -3.70 -8.84
CA LYS A 349 -17.15 -2.82 -8.24
C LYS A 349 -17.24 -3.11 -6.75
N ILE A 350 -17.39 -2.07 -5.94
CA ILE A 350 -17.72 -2.24 -4.53
C ILE A 350 -19.24 -2.31 -4.40
N VAL A 351 -19.74 -3.34 -3.74
CA VAL A 351 -21.19 -3.56 -3.53
C VAL A 351 -21.50 -3.90 -2.09
N ASN A 352 -22.74 -3.66 -1.65
CA ASN A 352 -23.23 -4.19 -0.38
C ASN A 352 -23.66 -5.66 -0.51
N PHE A 353 -24.21 -6.23 0.56
CA PHE A 353 -24.67 -7.62 0.58
C PHE A 353 -25.84 -7.89 -0.40
N GLN A 354 -26.60 -6.87 -0.77
CA GLN A 354 -27.69 -6.91 -1.76
C GLN A 354 -27.21 -6.67 -3.19
N LEU A 355 -25.88 -6.56 -3.40
CA LEU A 355 -25.23 -6.27 -4.69
C LEU A 355 -25.49 -4.86 -5.22
N GLU A 356 -25.95 -3.94 -4.37
CA GLU A 356 -26.09 -2.54 -4.71
C GLU A 356 -24.73 -1.85 -4.64
N MET A 357 -24.44 -0.99 -5.62
CA MET A 357 -23.15 -0.32 -5.73
C MET A 357 -22.93 0.66 -4.58
N LEU A 358 -21.75 0.59 -3.95
CA LEU A 358 -21.29 1.53 -2.94
C LEU A 358 -20.27 2.49 -3.55
N PRO A 359 -20.17 3.75 -3.09
CA PRO A 359 -19.08 4.65 -3.44
C PRO A 359 -17.71 3.99 -3.16
N PRO A 360 -16.68 4.26 -3.99
CA PRO A 360 -16.70 5.10 -5.19
C PRO A 360 -17.17 4.39 -6.47
N GLY A 361 -17.73 3.18 -6.36
CA GLY A 361 -18.19 2.38 -7.48
C GLY A 361 -17.08 1.51 -8.06
N VAL A 362 -16.54 1.89 -9.21
CA VAL A 362 -15.53 1.11 -9.95
C VAL A 362 -14.12 1.47 -9.51
N ILE A 363 -13.33 0.44 -9.22
CA ILE A 363 -11.89 0.52 -8.95
C ILE A 363 -11.15 -0.17 -10.10
N ASP A 364 -10.40 0.61 -10.89
CA ASP A 364 -9.78 0.12 -12.12
C ASP A 364 -8.25 0.27 -12.23
N HIS A 365 -7.62 0.89 -11.22
CA HIS A 365 -6.17 1.05 -11.10
C HIS A 365 -5.49 1.50 -12.41
N ARG A 366 -6.02 2.53 -13.07
CA ARG A 366 -5.46 3.10 -14.32
C ARG A 366 -4.03 3.61 -14.20
N GLU A 367 -3.54 3.82 -12.98
CA GLU A 367 -2.14 4.11 -12.69
C GLU A 367 -1.18 2.95 -13.02
N TRP A 368 -1.71 1.77 -13.38
CA TRP A 368 -0.94 0.61 -13.81
C TRP A 368 -0.76 0.55 -15.33
N THR A 369 0.30 1.19 -15.84
CA THR A 369 0.61 1.22 -17.28
C THR A 369 1.76 0.27 -17.63
N PRO A 370 1.87 -0.18 -18.90
CA PRO A 370 3.06 -0.90 -19.37
C PRO A 370 4.36 -0.10 -19.21
N ASP A 371 4.28 1.23 -19.31
CA ASP A 371 5.45 2.12 -19.27
C ASP A 371 6.07 2.25 -17.88
N ASN A 372 5.23 2.37 -16.83
CA ASN A 372 5.75 2.68 -15.49
C ASN A 372 5.02 1.95 -14.35
N GLY A 373 3.99 1.14 -14.63
CA GLY A 373 3.25 0.39 -13.62
C GLY A 373 4.20 -0.35 -12.68
N ARG A 374 5.15 -1.13 -13.20
CA ARG A 374 6.11 -1.89 -12.39
C ARG A 374 6.92 -1.05 -11.38
N ASN A 375 7.13 0.23 -11.64
CA ASN A 375 7.79 1.15 -10.71
C ASN A 375 6.77 1.77 -9.75
N ASN A 376 5.64 2.25 -10.27
CA ASN A 376 4.53 2.80 -9.47
C ASN A 376 3.99 1.79 -8.46
N GLY A 377 4.11 0.50 -8.76
CA GLY A 377 3.77 -0.62 -7.89
C GLY A 377 4.41 -0.55 -6.52
N LEU A 378 5.64 -0.04 -6.41
CA LEU A 378 6.34 0.13 -5.13
C LEU A 378 5.76 1.27 -4.29
N ARG A 379 4.99 2.19 -4.88
CA ARG A 379 4.36 3.33 -4.19
C ARG A 379 2.94 3.00 -3.71
N ILE A 380 2.16 2.28 -4.50
CA ILE A 380 0.75 2.01 -4.23
C ILE A 380 0.54 0.82 -3.30
N ASN A 381 -0.62 0.75 -2.64
CA ASN A 381 -0.93 -0.25 -1.60
C ASN A 381 -1.57 -1.55 -2.12
N GLY A 382 -1.92 -1.63 -3.39
CA GLY A 382 -2.50 -2.83 -4.02
C GLY A 382 -2.55 -2.67 -5.53
N PHE A 383 -2.74 -3.78 -6.23
CA PHE A 383 -2.78 -3.80 -7.70
C PHE A 383 -4.19 -3.95 -8.29
N GLY A 384 -5.20 -4.25 -7.47
CA GLY A 384 -6.59 -4.46 -7.90
C GLY A 384 -7.02 -5.92 -7.92
N ALA A 385 -8.28 -6.15 -8.30
CA ALA A 385 -9.00 -7.43 -8.25
C ALA A 385 -9.83 -7.65 -9.53
N PRO A 386 -10.08 -8.91 -9.96
CA PRO A 386 -9.45 -10.13 -9.49
C PRO A 386 -8.01 -10.23 -10.01
N ARG A 387 -7.20 -11.06 -9.36
CA ARG A 387 -5.84 -11.37 -9.80
C ARG A 387 -5.80 -12.78 -10.38
N ALA A 388 -5.09 -12.95 -11.48
CA ALA A 388 -4.85 -14.25 -12.08
C ALA A 388 -3.38 -14.41 -12.42
N PHE A 389 -2.88 -15.64 -12.38
CA PHE A 389 -1.46 -15.95 -12.51
C PHE A 389 -1.22 -17.14 -13.43
N TYR A 390 -0.11 -17.12 -14.16
CA TYR A 390 0.39 -18.32 -14.83
C TYR A 390 0.94 -19.32 -13.80
N THR A 391 0.36 -20.52 -13.73
CA THR A 391 0.58 -21.47 -12.63
C THR A 391 2.05 -21.92 -12.48
N PRO A 392 2.80 -22.28 -13.55
CA PRO A 392 4.22 -22.61 -13.42
C PRO A 392 5.06 -21.50 -12.78
N MET A 393 4.81 -20.26 -13.18
CA MET A 393 5.47 -19.08 -12.60
C MET A 393 5.13 -18.95 -11.11
N LEU A 394 3.85 -19.08 -10.77
CA LEU A 394 3.40 -18.96 -9.38
C LEU A 394 3.93 -20.11 -8.50
N ARG A 395 4.05 -21.33 -9.03
CA ARG A 395 4.68 -22.47 -8.33
C ARG A 395 6.17 -22.24 -8.06
N SER A 396 6.87 -21.56 -8.97
CA SER A 396 8.28 -21.19 -8.77
C SER A 396 8.42 -20.15 -7.65
N ILE A 397 7.65 -19.05 -7.73
CA ILE A 397 7.72 -17.91 -6.81
C ILE A 397 7.17 -18.28 -5.42
N LYS A 398 5.96 -18.86 -5.38
CA LYS A 398 5.13 -19.14 -4.20
C LYS A 398 4.67 -17.86 -3.48
N LEU A 399 3.50 -17.92 -2.86
CA LEU A 399 3.00 -16.82 -2.04
C LEU A 399 3.61 -16.86 -0.64
N PRO A 400 3.93 -15.71 -0.02
CA PRO A 400 4.25 -15.69 1.41
C PRO A 400 3.09 -16.26 2.24
N ASN A 401 3.38 -17.06 3.27
CA ASN A 401 2.36 -17.58 4.17
C ASN A 401 1.89 -16.51 5.16
N THR A 402 1.06 -15.59 4.68
CA THR A 402 0.40 -14.51 5.43
C THR A 402 -1.05 -14.38 4.95
N SER A 403 -1.83 -13.58 5.65
CA SER A 403 -3.22 -13.23 5.27
C SER A 403 -3.36 -11.74 4.91
N TYR A 404 -2.24 -11.06 4.63
CA TYR A 404 -2.23 -9.69 4.15
C TYR A 404 -0.96 -9.43 3.33
N GLY A 405 -1.13 -8.99 2.07
CA GLY A 405 -0.05 -8.56 1.19
C GLY A 405 0.72 -9.69 0.48
N GLU A 406 0.24 -10.93 0.58
CA GLU A 406 0.76 -12.08 -0.17
C GLU A 406 0.63 -11.91 -1.69
N ASP A 407 -0.49 -11.38 -2.14
CA ASP A 407 -0.77 -11.07 -3.55
C ASP A 407 0.18 -9.98 -4.06
N TYR A 408 0.34 -8.91 -3.27
CA TYR A 408 1.21 -7.79 -3.55
C TYR A 408 2.67 -8.22 -3.69
N ALA A 409 3.15 -9.12 -2.83
CA ALA A 409 4.50 -9.67 -2.91
C ALA A 409 4.76 -10.44 -4.21
N VAL A 410 3.81 -11.27 -4.63
CA VAL A 410 3.93 -12.04 -5.87
C VAL A 410 3.87 -11.14 -7.09
N VAL A 411 2.91 -10.21 -7.16
CA VAL A 411 2.80 -9.30 -8.31
C VAL A 411 4.05 -8.44 -8.46
N LEU A 412 4.64 -7.95 -7.36
CA LEU A 412 5.92 -7.25 -7.41
C LEU A 412 7.03 -8.13 -8.01
N SER A 413 7.14 -9.38 -7.55
CA SER A 413 8.13 -10.34 -8.04
C SER A 413 7.95 -10.67 -9.53
N ILE A 414 6.71 -10.84 -9.99
CA ILE A 414 6.39 -11.08 -11.41
C ILE A 414 6.74 -9.84 -12.25
N SER A 415 6.28 -8.66 -11.81
CA SER A 415 6.45 -7.38 -12.52
C SER A 415 7.91 -6.96 -12.73
N ARG A 416 8.84 -7.59 -11.97
CA ARG A 416 10.28 -7.38 -12.12
C ARG A 416 10.78 -7.83 -13.49
N LYS A 417 10.19 -8.89 -14.05
CA LYS A 417 10.64 -9.54 -15.29
C LYS A 417 9.57 -9.57 -16.37
N TYR A 418 8.31 -9.76 -15.98
CA TYR A 418 7.21 -10.02 -16.90
C TYR A 418 6.20 -8.89 -16.87
N GLN A 419 5.50 -8.71 -17.99
CA GLN A 419 4.38 -7.78 -18.05
C GLN A 419 3.25 -8.27 -17.15
N ILE A 420 2.54 -7.33 -16.54
CA ILE A 420 1.27 -7.57 -15.85
C ILE A 420 0.16 -7.05 -16.76
N GLY A 421 -0.72 -7.94 -17.19
CA GLY A 421 -1.86 -7.60 -18.04
C GLY A 421 -2.97 -6.91 -17.25
N ARG A 422 -3.78 -6.12 -17.94
CA ARG A 422 -4.90 -5.37 -17.34
C ARG A 422 -6.21 -5.64 -18.08
N ILE A 423 -7.29 -5.73 -17.30
CA ILE A 423 -8.66 -5.66 -17.82
C ILE A 423 -9.36 -4.54 -17.07
N TYR A 424 -9.62 -3.43 -17.76
CA TYR A 424 -10.21 -2.23 -17.13
C TYR A 424 -11.73 -2.33 -16.95
N GLU A 425 -12.38 -3.20 -17.71
CA GLU A 425 -13.79 -3.54 -17.50
C GLU A 425 -13.93 -4.25 -16.13
N PRO A 426 -14.89 -3.86 -15.28
CA PRO A 426 -15.13 -4.54 -14.02
C PRO A 426 -15.52 -6.00 -14.25
N LEU A 427 -14.81 -6.93 -13.60
CA LEU A 427 -15.05 -8.37 -13.70
C LEU A 427 -15.59 -8.99 -12.41
N TYR A 428 -15.63 -8.19 -11.34
CA TYR A 428 -15.65 -8.67 -9.97
C TYR A 428 -16.46 -7.74 -9.08
N LEU A 429 -17.23 -8.31 -8.17
CA LEU A 429 -18.04 -7.61 -7.18
C LEU A 429 -17.41 -7.84 -5.81
N CYS A 430 -16.77 -6.80 -5.27
CA CYS A 430 -16.20 -6.79 -3.94
C CYS A 430 -17.28 -6.43 -2.92
N ARG A 431 -17.72 -7.40 -2.12
CA ARG A 431 -18.82 -7.28 -1.18
C ARG A 431 -18.36 -6.61 0.12
N ARG A 432 -19.07 -5.58 0.57
CA ARG A 432 -18.89 -4.92 1.85
C ARG A 432 -20.04 -5.22 2.81
N TRP A 433 -19.72 -5.71 4.01
CA TRP A 433 -20.68 -6.10 5.05
C TRP A 433 -20.04 -6.02 6.45
N GLU A 434 -20.87 -6.13 7.50
CA GLU A 434 -20.49 -5.86 8.91
C GLU A 434 -19.32 -6.71 9.43
N ASP A 435 -19.20 -7.97 8.98
CA ASP A 435 -18.10 -8.86 9.38
C ASP A 435 -16.87 -8.78 8.45
N ASN A 436 -16.79 -7.77 7.56
CA ASN A 436 -15.57 -7.57 6.79
C ASN A 436 -14.41 -7.21 7.72
N SER A 437 -13.34 -8.02 7.65
CA SER A 437 -12.14 -7.90 8.48
C SER A 437 -11.35 -6.60 8.32
N ASP A 438 -11.68 -5.78 7.32
CA ASP A 438 -10.80 -4.72 6.82
C ASP A 438 -11.32 -3.28 7.07
N GLY A 439 -12.51 -3.11 7.66
CA GLY A 439 -13.19 -1.81 7.74
C GLY A 439 -12.73 -0.88 8.88
N ASN A 440 -12.31 -1.43 10.02
CA ASN A 440 -11.95 -0.68 11.23
C ASN A 440 -10.78 -1.36 11.96
N LEU A 441 -9.59 -1.34 11.35
CA LEU A 441 -8.39 -1.90 11.98
C LEU A 441 -7.92 -1.01 13.13
N SER A 442 -7.42 -1.62 14.21
CA SER A 442 -6.69 -0.86 15.23
C SER A 442 -5.39 -0.29 14.65
N ILE A 443 -4.87 0.77 15.25
CA ILE A 443 -3.60 1.39 14.81
C ILE A 443 -2.48 0.35 14.79
N GLU A 444 -2.43 -0.57 15.76
CA GLU A 444 -1.43 -1.63 15.83
C GLU A 444 -1.55 -2.60 14.65
N LYS A 445 -2.77 -2.96 14.27
CA LYS A 445 -3.00 -3.89 13.15
C LYS A 445 -2.70 -3.22 11.82
N GLU A 446 -3.09 -1.96 11.63
CA GLU A 446 -2.72 -1.17 10.45
C GLU A 446 -1.21 -1.02 10.34
N ASN A 447 -0.54 -0.66 11.43
CA ASN A 447 0.92 -0.56 11.48
C ASN A 447 1.61 -1.88 11.17
N SER A 448 1.14 -3.00 11.72
CA SER A 448 1.67 -4.33 11.43
C SER A 448 1.55 -4.66 9.94
N ASN A 449 0.40 -4.39 9.34
CA ASN A 449 0.12 -4.59 7.92
C ASN A 449 1.02 -3.71 7.03
N ASN A 450 1.15 -2.42 7.36
CA ASN A 450 2.00 -1.46 6.64
C ASN A 450 3.48 -1.82 6.75
N LEU A 451 3.96 -2.17 7.94
CA LEU A 451 5.33 -2.60 8.18
C LEU A 451 5.70 -3.83 7.34
N PHE A 452 4.78 -4.81 7.26
CA PHE A 452 4.96 -5.99 6.43
C PHE A 452 5.03 -5.65 4.94
N LYS A 453 4.10 -4.85 4.41
CA LYS A 453 4.15 -4.43 2.99
C LYS A 453 5.39 -3.61 2.66
N ASP A 454 5.84 -2.73 3.54
CA ASP A 454 7.09 -2.00 3.37
C ASP A 454 8.31 -2.93 3.40
N ARG A 455 8.25 -4.04 4.15
CA ARG A 455 9.29 -5.09 4.11
C ARG A 455 9.29 -5.82 2.77
N VAL A 456 8.12 -6.16 2.23
CA VAL A 456 7.97 -6.75 0.89
C VAL A 456 8.58 -5.81 -0.17
N ARG A 457 8.24 -4.52 -0.13
CA ARG A 457 8.83 -3.50 -1.02
C ARG A 457 10.34 -3.40 -0.84
N THR A 458 10.85 -3.49 0.38
CA THR A 458 12.29 -3.45 0.67
C THR A 458 13.02 -4.62 0.01
N ILE A 459 12.44 -5.82 0.07
CA ILE A 459 12.99 -7.01 -0.58
C ILE A 459 13.02 -6.82 -2.10
N GLU A 460 11.92 -6.35 -2.69
CA GLU A 460 11.83 -6.07 -4.12
C GLU A 460 12.83 -5.00 -4.56
N PHE A 461 12.86 -3.85 -3.86
CA PHE A 461 13.76 -2.73 -4.13
C PHE A 461 15.23 -3.19 -4.15
N ARG A 462 15.67 -3.95 -3.14
CA ARG A 462 17.03 -4.51 -3.09
C ARG A 462 17.29 -5.54 -4.19
N ALA A 463 16.28 -6.31 -4.60
CA ALA A 463 16.41 -7.25 -5.70
C ALA A 463 16.61 -6.52 -7.04
N ARG A 464 15.88 -5.41 -7.28
CA ARG A 464 16.06 -4.54 -8.45
C ARG A 464 17.43 -3.89 -8.48
N GLN A 465 17.89 -3.33 -7.36
CA GLN A 465 19.25 -2.79 -7.26
C GLN A 465 20.33 -3.82 -7.60
N ARG A 466 20.18 -5.07 -7.12
CA ARG A 466 21.12 -6.15 -7.45
C ARG A 466 21.05 -6.57 -8.91
N MET A 467 19.88 -6.53 -9.53
CA MET A 467 19.70 -6.85 -10.94
C MET A 467 20.35 -5.77 -11.81
N ASN A 468 20.08 -4.51 -11.53
CA ASN A 468 20.59 -3.37 -12.29
C ASN A 468 22.10 -3.17 -12.15
N LYS A 469 22.72 -3.63 -11.05
CA LYS A 469 24.18 -3.63 -10.88
C LYS A 469 24.91 -4.73 -11.68
N LYS A 470 24.19 -5.77 -12.12
CA LYS A 470 24.76 -6.91 -12.86
C LYS A 470 24.71 -6.73 -14.38
N ASN A 471 23.80 -5.87 -14.84
CA ASN A 471 23.71 -5.41 -16.22
C ASN A 471 24.56 -4.15 -16.38
#